data_AF-A0A063ZD29-F1
#
_entry.id   AF-A0A063ZD29-F1
#
_cell.length_a   1.000
_cell.length_b   1.000
_cell.length_c   1.000
_cell.angle_alpha   90.00
_cell.angle_beta   90.00
_cell.angle_gamma   90.00
#
_symmetry.space_group_name_H-M   'P 1'
#
loop_
_entity.id
_entity.type
_entity.pdbx_description
1 polymer ?
#
loop_
_entity_poly.entity_id
_entity_poly.type
_entity_poly.pdbx_seq_one_letter_code
_entity_poly.pdbx_strand_id
1 'polypeptide(L)'
;MAWNPPGKDCGACGAPTCEAFLARVRRGEKALPDCVFYPTGTAPSRFEGEARHSGRDVLGGEYDFILDPLPGEVSARKIVLPFRPDLVEKWGIAAGDIVVGRPAGAGCPVQHVLSVIRASPVSGLLTCLVVGPEVSRAGEFKDVEAYHIVGFEGIARAVRCEPVFGMRQRFLPGYCMMNLTHTGVVNMILAQSGGLHVRVEDIRL
;
A
#
# COMPACT_ATOMS: atom_id res chain seq x y z
N MET A 1 -6.82 7.62 -32.92
CA MET A 1 -7.65 6.42 -32.67
C MET A 1 -8.65 6.76 -31.58
N ALA A 2 -9.94 6.45 -31.76
CA ALA A 2 -10.91 6.57 -30.67
C ALA A 2 -10.54 5.53 -29.59
N TRP A 3 -10.26 5.97 -28.36
CA TRP A 3 -10.00 5.07 -27.25
C TRP A 3 -11.23 4.18 -27.01
N ASN A 4 -11.01 2.88 -26.84
CA ASN A 4 -12.07 1.93 -26.56
C ASN A 4 -11.98 1.50 -25.08
N PRO A 5 -13.09 1.49 -24.33
CA PRO A 5 -13.11 1.07 -22.94
C PRO A 5 -12.83 -0.44 -22.83
N PRO A 6 -12.40 -0.93 -21.65
CA PRO A 6 -11.85 -2.28 -21.50
C PRO A 6 -12.89 -3.42 -21.47
N GLY A 7 -14.18 -3.14 -21.70
CA GLY A 7 -15.24 -4.17 -21.73
C GLY A 7 -15.53 -4.86 -20.39
N LYS A 8 -15.18 -4.24 -19.26
CA LYS A 8 -15.27 -4.85 -17.92
C LYS A 8 -16.59 -4.59 -17.17
N ASP A 9 -17.44 -3.69 -17.68
CA ASP A 9 -18.73 -3.31 -17.08
C ASP A 9 -18.68 -3.00 -15.56
N CYS A 10 -17.57 -2.41 -15.11
CA CYS A 10 -17.25 -2.25 -13.68
C CYS A 10 -18.09 -1.21 -12.91
N GLY A 11 -18.92 -0.41 -13.58
CA GLY A 11 -19.74 0.63 -12.94
C GLY A 11 -18.98 1.85 -12.39
N ALA A 12 -17.65 1.85 -12.33
CA ALA A 12 -16.84 2.87 -11.64
C ALA A 12 -17.02 4.30 -12.20
N CYS A 13 -17.24 4.42 -13.51
CA CYS A 13 -17.56 5.71 -14.12
C CYS A 13 -19.00 6.16 -13.81
N GLY A 14 -19.88 5.30 -13.29
CA GLY A 14 -21.31 5.54 -13.03
C GLY A 14 -22.26 5.11 -14.15
N ALA A 15 -21.82 4.26 -15.11
CA ALA A 15 -22.66 3.66 -16.15
C ALA A 15 -22.65 2.13 -16.00
N PRO A 16 -23.77 1.44 -16.32
CA PRO A 16 -23.91 0.00 -16.07
C PRO A 16 -23.05 -0.87 -16.98
N THR A 17 -22.67 -0.37 -18.17
CA THR A 17 -21.77 -1.07 -19.10
C THR A 17 -20.79 -0.09 -19.75
N CYS A 18 -19.69 -0.62 -20.30
CA CYS A 18 -18.71 0.13 -21.10
C CYS A 18 -19.36 0.76 -22.35
N GLU A 19 -20.33 0.09 -22.95
CA GLU A 19 -21.10 0.64 -24.08
C GLU A 19 -22.02 1.78 -23.63
N ALA A 20 -22.70 1.63 -22.49
CA ALA A 20 -23.51 2.69 -21.90
C ALA A 20 -22.66 3.90 -21.52
N PHE A 21 -21.44 3.68 -21.00
CA PHE A 21 -20.48 4.75 -20.75
C PHE A 21 -20.12 5.49 -22.03
N LEU A 22 -19.72 4.79 -23.10
CA LEU A 22 -19.41 5.41 -24.38
C LEU A 22 -20.61 6.16 -24.97
N ALA A 23 -21.83 5.65 -24.81
CA ALA A 23 -23.03 6.36 -25.22
C ALA A 23 -23.18 7.70 -24.47
N ARG A 24 -22.90 7.74 -23.16
CA ARG A 24 -22.89 8.97 -22.36
C ARG A 24 -21.77 9.93 -22.77
N VAL A 25 -20.58 9.41 -23.08
CA VAL A 25 -19.47 10.22 -23.61
C VAL A 25 -19.85 10.84 -24.96
N ARG A 26 -20.46 10.06 -25.87
CA ARG A 26 -20.95 10.56 -27.17
C ARG A 26 -22.02 11.64 -27.04
N ARG A 27 -22.83 11.60 -25.97
CA ARG A 27 -23.83 12.63 -25.65
C ARG A 27 -23.27 13.84 -24.89
N GLY A 28 -21.99 13.84 -24.55
CA GLY A 28 -21.36 14.93 -23.79
C GLY A 28 -21.71 14.93 -22.28
N GLU A 29 -22.36 13.88 -21.79
CA GLU A 29 -22.71 13.72 -20.36
C GLU A 29 -21.49 13.30 -19.50
N LYS A 30 -20.44 12.78 -20.15
CA LYS A 30 -19.19 12.31 -19.52
C LYS A 30 -17.99 12.57 -20.41
N ALA A 31 -16.81 12.64 -19.82
CA ALA A 31 -15.52 12.71 -20.51
C ALA A 31 -14.81 11.35 -20.49
N LEU A 32 -13.92 11.10 -21.46
CA LEU A 32 -13.11 9.87 -21.49
C LEU A 32 -12.29 9.65 -20.20
N PRO A 33 -11.69 10.68 -19.57
CA PRO A 33 -11.03 10.56 -18.26
C PRO A 33 -11.93 10.12 -17.10
N ASP A 34 -13.26 10.19 -17.23
CA ASP A 34 -14.17 9.65 -16.21
C ASP A 34 -14.14 8.12 -16.17
N CYS A 35 -13.59 7.48 -17.22
CA CYS A 35 -13.20 6.10 -17.13
C CYS A 35 -11.85 5.97 -16.42
N VAL A 36 -11.83 5.22 -15.32
CA VAL A 36 -10.62 4.89 -14.54
C VAL A 36 -9.53 4.16 -15.35
N PHE A 37 -9.84 3.73 -16.58
CA PHE A 37 -8.92 3.09 -17.51
C PHE A 37 -8.44 4.01 -18.64
N TYR A 38 -8.79 5.30 -18.60
CA TYR A 38 -8.28 6.29 -19.55
C TYR A 38 -6.88 6.76 -19.13
N PRO A 39 -5.85 6.63 -20.00
CA PRO A 39 -4.48 6.93 -19.63
C PRO A 39 -4.23 8.44 -19.49
N THR A 40 -3.80 8.88 -18.30
CA THR A 40 -3.24 10.21 -18.03
C THR A 40 -1.80 10.05 -17.53
N GLY A 41 -0.86 10.82 -18.11
CA GLY A 41 0.59 10.61 -17.99
C GLY A 41 1.16 10.67 -16.57
N THR A 42 2.22 9.89 -16.34
CA THR A 42 2.88 9.59 -15.06
C THR A 42 4.10 10.49 -14.75
N ALA A 43 4.44 10.67 -13.46
CA ALA A 43 5.69 11.27 -12.98
C ALA A 43 6.46 10.28 -12.04
N PRO A 44 7.80 10.30 -11.97
CA PRO A 44 8.61 9.27 -11.29
C PRO A 44 8.84 9.50 -9.77
N SER A 45 9.12 8.41 -9.05
CA SER A 45 9.34 8.29 -7.59
C SER A 45 10.82 8.45 -7.20
N ARG A 46 11.11 9.03 -6.02
CA ARG A 46 12.45 9.45 -5.53
C ARG A 46 13.27 8.38 -4.77
N PHE A 47 12.92 7.10 -4.85
CA PHE A 47 13.68 5.99 -4.25
C PHE A 47 14.36 5.15 -5.34
N GLU A 48 15.33 5.74 -6.05
CA GLU A 48 16.09 5.10 -7.14
C GLU A 48 17.29 4.28 -6.63
N GLY A 49 17.02 3.30 -5.76
CA GLY A 49 17.88 2.15 -5.58
C GLY A 49 17.06 0.91 -5.88
N GLU A 50 17.20 0.31 -7.06
CA GLU A 50 16.50 -0.93 -7.40
C GLU A 50 16.92 -2.03 -6.42
N ALA A 51 16.08 -2.31 -5.43
CA ALA A 51 16.20 -3.53 -4.65
C ALA A 51 16.13 -4.71 -5.64
N ARG A 52 17.22 -5.48 -5.75
CA ARG A 52 17.26 -6.64 -6.65
C ARG A 52 16.46 -7.77 -6.02
N HIS A 53 15.23 -7.97 -6.51
CA HIS A 53 14.36 -9.04 -6.06
C HIS A 53 14.57 -10.30 -6.91
N SER A 54 15.01 -11.39 -6.29
CA SER A 54 15.27 -12.68 -6.96
C SER A 54 14.02 -13.56 -7.09
N GLY A 55 12.88 -13.13 -6.54
CA GLY A 55 11.71 -13.98 -6.32
C GLY A 55 11.80 -14.87 -5.08
N ARG A 56 12.90 -14.75 -4.32
CA ARG A 56 13.13 -15.44 -3.05
C ARG A 56 13.57 -14.46 -1.97
N ASP A 57 13.23 -14.77 -0.73
CA ASP A 57 13.62 -14.02 0.46
C ASP A 57 15.01 -14.46 0.97
N VAL A 58 15.45 -13.86 2.08
CA VAL A 58 16.76 -14.12 2.69
C VAL A 58 16.97 -15.57 3.14
N LEU A 59 15.90 -16.33 3.36
CA LEU A 59 15.93 -17.75 3.73
C LEU A 59 15.67 -18.68 2.53
N GLY A 60 15.54 -18.12 1.31
CA GLY A 60 15.25 -18.86 0.09
C GLY A 60 13.76 -19.18 -0.12
N GLY A 61 12.89 -18.66 0.75
CA GLY A 61 11.43 -18.78 0.64
C GLY A 61 10.90 -17.97 -0.54
N GLU A 62 9.96 -18.53 -1.29
CA GLU A 62 9.39 -17.87 -2.47
C GLU A 62 8.17 -17.02 -2.09
N TYR A 63 7.99 -15.89 -2.78
CA TYR A 63 6.81 -15.02 -2.64
C TYR A 63 6.07 -14.85 -3.97
N ASP A 64 4.78 -14.57 -3.86
CA ASP A 64 3.86 -14.46 -4.99
C ASP A 64 4.01 -13.11 -5.70
N PHE A 65 4.09 -12.03 -4.93
CA PHE A 65 4.22 -10.67 -5.43
C PHE A 65 5.01 -9.77 -4.47
N ILE A 66 5.42 -8.62 -4.97
CA ILE A 66 6.06 -7.55 -4.20
C ILE A 66 5.06 -6.40 -4.07
N LEU A 67 5.03 -5.76 -2.91
CA LEU A 67 4.17 -4.61 -2.66
C LEU A 67 5.00 -3.33 -2.71
N ASP A 68 4.90 -2.63 -3.83
CA ASP A 68 5.55 -1.37 -4.14
C ASP A 68 4.69 -0.17 -3.65
N PRO A 69 5.26 1.05 -3.59
CA PRO A 69 4.55 2.24 -3.11
C PRO A 69 3.38 2.59 -4.03
N LEU A 70 2.38 3.28 -3.47
CA LEU A 70 1.40 3.97 -4.30
C LEU A 70 2.07 5.17 -5.01
N PRO A 71 1.51 5.63 -6.15
CA PRO A 71 2.04 6.78 -6.85
C PRO A 71 2.23 8.01 -5.93
N GLY A 72 3.44 8.57 -5.95
CA GLY A 72 3.81 9.73 -5.13
C GLY A 72 4.19 9.40 -3.67
N GLU A 73 4.12 8.14 -3.26
CA GLU A 73 4.52 7.71 -1.92
C GLU A 73 5.93 7.10 -1.90
N VAL A 74 6.56 7.13 -0.73
CA VAL A 74 7.95 6.71 -0.54
C VAL A 74 8.10 5.23 -0.18
N SER A 75 7.02 4.59 0.25
CA SER A 75 6.95 3.18 0.57
C SER A 75 5.54 2.67 0.32
N ALA A 76 5.34 1.35 0.29
CA ALA A 76 4.01 0.80 0.55
C ALA A 76 3.53 1.28 1.93
N ARG A 77 2.23 1.55 2.05
CA ARG A 77 1.63 1.95 3.31
C ARG A 77 1.67 0.78 4.28
N LYS A 78 1.96 1.11 5.54
CA LYS A 78 1.89 0.18 6.65
C LYS A 78 0.77 0.63 7.59
N ILE A 79 -0.15 -0.29 7.88
CA ILE A 79 -1.25 -0.05 8.82
C ILE A 79 -0.85 -0.73 10.13
N VAL A 80 -0.70 0.06 11.18
CA VAL A 80 -0.17 -0.39 12.46
C VAL A 80 -1.12 -0.03 13.60
N LEU A 81 -1.12 -0.87 14.63
CA LEU A 81 -1.80 -0.62 15.89
C LEU A 81 -0.76 -0.62 17.00
N PRO A 82 -0.51 0.53 17.67
CA PRO A 82 0.26 0.54 18.90
C PRO A 82 -0.33 -0.44 19.93
N PHE A 83 0.50 -1.10 20.74
CA PHE A 83 -0.02 -1.99 21.82
C PHE A 83 -0.94 -1.27 22.80
N ARG A 84 -0.78 0.05 22.90
CA ARG A 84 -1.67 0.95 23.62
C ARG A 84 -2.32 1.94 22.64
N PRO A 85 -3.49 1.58 22.06
CA PRO A 85 -4.17 2.43 21.09
C PRO A 85 -4.56 3.80 21.65
N ASP A 86 -4.75 3.91 22.98
CA ASP A 86 -5.05 5.16 23.68
C ASP A 86 -3.93 6.21 23.58
N LEU A 87 -2.70 5.80 23.26
CA LEU A 87 -1.59 6.73 23.03
C LEU A 87 -1.81 7.62 21.82
N VAL A 88 -2.56 7.16 20.82
CA VAL A 88 -2.89 7.97 19.64
C VAL A 88 -3.62 9.25 20.06
N GLU A 89 -4.61 9.12 20.95
CA GLU A 89 -5.34 10.26 21.50
C GLU A 89 -4.49 11.03 22.53
N LYS A 90 -3.94 10.33 23.53
CA LYS A 90 -3.21 10.97 24.65
C LYS A 90 -1.99 11.77 24.21
N TRP A 91 -1.33 11.35 23.13
CA TRP A 91 -0.16 12.05 22.59
C TRP A 91 -0.49 12.93 21.39
N GLY A 92 -1.77 13.01 20.99
CA GLY A 92 -2.20 13.78 19.83
C GLY A 92 -1.50 13.34 18.55
N ILE A 93 -1.36 12.04 18.32
CA ILE A 93 -0.73 11.50 17.11
C ILE A 93 -1.64 11.81 15.91
N ALA A 94 -1.11 12.57 14.95
CA ALA A 94 -1.82 13.03 13.77
C ALA A 94 -1.00 12.85 12.49
N ALA A 95 -1.60 13.15 11.34
CA ALA A 95 -0.89 13.14 10.07
C ALA A 95 0.28 14.13 10.08
N GLY A 96 1.44 13.73 9.54
CA GLY A 96 2.68 14.48 9.54
C GLY A 96 3.61 14.14 10.72
N ASP A 97 3.10 13.51 11.78
CA ASP A 97 3.95 13.07 12.89
C ASP A 97 4.89 11.94 12.49
N ILE A 98 6.06 11.91 13.13
CA ILE A 98 6.98 10.78 13.10
C ILE A 98 6.72 9.90 14.32
N VAL A 99 6.42 8.63 14.05
CA VAL A 99 6.28 7.57 15.06
C VAL A 99 7.38 6.55 14.84
N VAL A 100 8.05 6.14 15.93
CA VAL A 100 9.05 5.07 15.89
C VAL A 100 8.62 3.90 16.76
N GLY A 101 9.08 2.71 16.39
CA GLY A 101 8.85 1.50 17.16
C GLY A 101 9.17 0.24 16.37
N ARG A 102 9.11 -0.91 17.03
CA ARG A 102 9.37 -2.22 16.42
C ARG A 102 8.09 -2.97 16.09
N PRO A 103 8.00 -3.66 14.93
CA PRO A 103 6.86 -4.49 14.59
C PRO A 103 6.92 -5.84 15.34
N ALA A 104 6.56 -5.85 16.62
CA ALA A 104 6.77 -7.01 17.49
C ALA A 104 6.12 -8.30 16.95
N GLY A 105 4.94 -8.20 16.32
CA GLY A 105 4.24 -9.36 15.73
C GLY A 105 4.95 -10.00 14.53
N ALA A 106 5.89 -9.29 13.90
CA ALA A 106 6.65 -9.79 12.74
C ALA A 106 8.13 -10.02 13.08
N GLY A 107 8.54 -9.97 14.35
CA GLY A 107 9.91 -10.30 14.77
C GLY A 107 11.04 -9.47 14.15
N CYS A 108 10.75 -8.36 13.43
CA CYS A 108 11.79 -7.55 12.81
C CYS A 108 12.67 -6.91 13.89
N PRO A 109 13.99 -7.09 13.85
CA PRO A 109 14.89 -6.54 14.86
C PRO A 109 15.09 -5.02 14.70
N VAL A 110 14.66 -4.45 13.57
CA VAL A 110 14.95 -3.06 13.20
C VAL A 110 13.83 -2.13 13.66
N GLN A 111 14.20 -1.00 14.27
CA GLN A 111 13.28 0.10 14.54
C GLN A 111 12.77 0.68 13.23
N HIS A 112 11.45 0.73 13.08
CA HIS A 112 10.83 1.40 11.95
C HIS A 112 10.60 2.87 12.30
N VAL A 113 10.87 3.73 11.32
CA VAL A 113 10.52 5.16 11.36
C VAL A 113 9.36 5.37 10.41
N LEU A 114 8.23 5.78 10.98
CA LEU A 114 6.94 5.85 10.32
C LEU A 114 6.46 7.30 10.27
N SER A 115 6.27 7.83 9.07
CA SER A 115 5.53 9.09 8.89
C SER A 115 4.05 8.78 8.83
N VAL A 116 3.27 9.33 9.77
CA VAL A 116 1.82 9.12 9.84
C VAL A 116 1.15 9.88 8.69
N ILE A 117 0.35 9.17 7.88
CA ILE A 117 -0.51 9.80 6.86
C ILE A 117 -1.96 9.88 7.32
N ARG A 118 -2.36 9.02 8.25
CA ARG A 118 -3.69 9.04 8.88
C ARG A 118 -3.63 8.39 10.26
N ALA A 119 -4.25 9.04 11.24
CA ALA A 119 -4.53 8.47 12.56
C ALA A 119 -6.05 8.31 12.75
N SER A 120 -6.49 7.14 13.21
CA SER A 120 -7.89 6.88 13.52
C SER A 120 -8.17 7.21 14.99
N PRO A 121 -9.02 8.19 15.31
CA PRO A 121 -9.38 8.50 16.70
C PRO A 121 -10.29 7.43 17.32
N VAL A 122 -10.91 6.57 16.50
CA VAL A 122 -11.84 5.53 16.94
C VAL A 122 -11.12 4.23 17.29
N SER A 123 -10.13 3.84 16.49
CA SER A 123 -9.47 2.54 16.62
C SER A 123 -8.03 2.62 17.12
N GLY A 124 -7.41 3.82 17.10
CA GLY A 124 -5.98 3.98 17.31
C GLY A 124 -5.11 3.41 16.17
N LEU A 125 -5.71 3.02 15.04
CA LEU A 125 -4.94 2.62 13.86
C LEU A 125 -4.20 3.80 13.26
N LEU A 126 -2.93 3.58 12.93
CA LEU A 126 -2.11 4.50 12.18
C LEU A 126 -1.85 3.91 10.79
N THR A 127 -2.12 4.70 9.75
CA THR A 127 -1.63 4.42 8.41
C THR A 127 -0.39 5.27 8.18
N CYS A 128 0.72 4.64 7.82
CA CYS A 128 2.02 5.29 7.76
C CYS A 128 2.81 4.92 6.51
N LEU A 129 3.76 5.78 6.16
CA LEU A 129 4.86 5.50 5.24
C LEU A 129 6.13 5.22 6.03
N VAL A 130 6.96 4.28 5.57
CA VAL A 130 8.28 4.01 6.13
C VAL A 130 9.26 4.97 5.49
N VAL A 131 9.84 5.89 6.27
CA VAL A 131 10.64 7.03 5.75
C VAL A 131 12.15 6.92 6.00
N GLY A 132 12.58 5.84 6.64
CA GLY A 132 13.99 5.58 6.94
C GLY A 132 14.51 6.28 8.22
N PRO A 133 15.64 5.81 8.77
CA PRO A 133 16.15 6.22 10.08
C PRO A 133 16.74 7.64 10.13
N GLU A 134 17.08 8.23 8.99
CA GLU A 134 17.59 9.61 8.93
C GLU A 134 16.57 10.62 9.45
N VAL A 135 15.29 10.42 9.14
CA VAL A 135 14.21 11.32 9.53
C VAL A 135 14.08 11.45 11.05
N SER A 136 14.26 10.35 11.79
CA SER A 136 14.19 10.39 13.27
C SER A 136 15.44 10.98 13.93
N ARG A 137 16.55 11.15 13.21
CA ARG A 137 17.76 11.80 13.74
C ARG A 137 17.69 13.32 13.64
N ALA A 138 16.90 13.82 12.69
CA ALA A 138 16.83 15.23 12.35
C ALA A 138 15.69 15.99 13.06
N GLY A 139 14.82 15.30 13.80
CA GLY A 139 13.63 15.93 14.38
C GLY A 139 12.99 15.16 15.52
N GLU A 140 11.89 15.70 16.02
CA GLU A 140 11.08 15.10 17.08
C GLU A 140 10.32 13.86 16.57
N PHE A 141 10.15 12.89 17.45
CA PHE A 141 9.39 11.68 17.17
C PHE A 141 8.67 11.20 18.42
N LYS A 142 7.63 10.39 18.21
CA LYS A 142 6.87 9.71 19.27
C LYS A 142 7.24 8.22 19.27
N ASP A 143 7.85 7.75 20.34
CA ASP A 143 8.25 6.34 20.47
C ASP A 143 7.10 5.53 21.07
N VAL A 144 6.48 4.68 20.27
CA VAL A 144 5.43 3.76 20.74
C VAL A 144 6.02 2.41 21.19
N GLU A 145 7.34 2.28 21.20
CA GLU A 145 8.18 1.11 21.52
C GLU A 145 7.97 -0.08 20.58
N ALA A 146 6.73 -0.54 20.51
CA ALA A 146 6.30 -1.67 19.69
C ALA A 146 4.87 -1.49 19.17
N TYR A 147 4.55 -2.19 18.09
CA TYR A 147 3.21 -2.21 17.51
C TYR A 147 2.91 -3.53 16.79
N HIS A 148 1.62 -3.78 16.54
CA HIS A 148 1.16 -4.82 15.64
C HIS A 148 1.06 -4.27 14.21
N ILE A 149 1.55 -5.05 13.24
CA ILE A 149 1.25 -4.80 11.83
C ILE A 149 -0.11 -5.40 11.56
N VAL A 150 -1.07 -4.56 11.19
CA VAL A 150 -2.45 -4.97 10.88
C VAL A 150 -2.61 -5.21 9.38
N GLY A 151 -1.92 -4.43 8.56
CA GLY A 151 -1.98 -4.59 7.12
C GLY A 151 -0.95 -3.78 6.36
N PHE A 152 -0.92 -4.01 5.06
CA PHE A 152 -0.17 -3.25 4.09
C PHE A 152 -1.05 -2.85 2.91
N GLU A 153 -0.69 -1.77 2.26
CA GLU A 153 -1.41 -1.26 1.09
C GLU A 153 -0.42 -0.65 0.09
N GLY A 154 -0.53 -0.99 -1.18
CA GLY A 154 0.44 -0.58 -2.20
C GLY A 154 0.12 -1.12 -3.59
N ILE A 155 1.03 -0.93 -4.54
CA ILE A 155 0.93 -1.52 -5.88
C ILE A 155 1.59 -2.89 -5.87
N ALA A 156 0.84 -3.93 -6.22
CA ALA A 156 1.38 -5.25 -6.38
C ALA A 156 2.10 -5.40 -7.72
N ARG A 157 3.32 -5.91 -7.65
CA ARG A 157 4.09 -6.40 -8.78
C ARG A 157 4.20 -7.91 -8.69
N ALA A 158 3.49 -8.61 -9.57
CA ALA A 158 3.51 -10.07 -9.60
C ALA A 158 4.92 -10.60 -9.88
N VAL A 159 5.26 -11.69 -9.20
CA VAL A 159 6.54 -12.39 -9.35
C VAL A 159 6.28 -13.82 -9.77
N ARG A 160 5.43 -14.52 -9.01
CA ARG A 160 4.98 -15.88 -9.32
C ARG A 160 3.49 -15.95 -9.59
N CYS A 161 2.71 -15.26 -8.77
CA CYS A 161 1.25 -15.27 -8.83
C CYS A 161 0.74 -13.85 -8.68
N GLU A 162 -0.27 -13.49 -9.47
CA GLU A 162 -1.03 -12.26 -9.25
C GLU A 162 -1.77 -12.31 -7.90
N PRO A 163 -2.01 -11.15 -7.25
CA PRO A 163 -2.89 -11.07 -6.10
C PRO A 163 -4.30 -11.57 -6.41
N VAL A 164 -4.90 -12.34 -5.49
CA VAL A 164 -6.24 -12.91 -5.60
C VAL A 164 -7.06 -12.54 -4.37
N PHE A 165 -8.18 -11.84 -4.56
CA PHE A 165 -9.05 -11.40 -3.48
C PHE A 165 -9.51 -12.57 -2.59
N GLY A 166 -9.39 -12.42 -1.28
CA GLY A 166 -9.71 -13.42 -0.27
C GLY A 166 -8.64 -14.50 -0.07
N MET A 167 -7.61 -14.56 -0.91
CA MET A 167 -6.54 -15.56 -0.78
C MET A 167 -5.48 -15.09 0.22
N ARG A 168 -5.02 -16.01 1.07
CA ARG A 168 -3.78 -15.82 1.83
C ARG A 168 -2.58 -16.07 0.91
N GLN A 169 -1.82 -15.02 0.62
CA GLN A 169 -0.68 -15.08 -0.29
C GLN A 169 0.60 -14.63 0.39
N ARG A 170 1.73 -15.07 -0.17
CA ARG A 170 3.08 -14.69 0.25
C ARG A 170 3.48 -13.42 -0.49
N PHE A 171 3.91 -12.40 0.23
CA PHE A 171 4.35 -11.16 -0.40
C PHE A 171 5.57 -10.59 0.31
N LEU A 172 6.33 -9.80 -0.44
CA LEU A 172 7.46 -9.05 0.09
C LEU A 172 7.12 -7.55 0.05
N PRO A 173 7.16 -6.81 1.18
CA PRO A 173 7.11 -5.35 1.12
C PRO A 173 8.35 -4.84 0.37
N GLY A 174 8.18 -4.02 -0.67
CA GLY A 174 9.26 -3.66 -1.61
C GLY A 174 10.50 -3.03 -0.97
N TYR A 175 10.32 -2.37 0.18
CA TYR A 175 11.40 -1.73 0.95
C TYR A 175 11.69 -2.42 2.29
N CYS A 176 11.41 -3.71 2.42
CA CYS A 176 11.73 -4.48 3.62
C CYS A 176 13.25 -4.70 3.75
N MET A 177 13.89 -4.04 4.72
CA MET A 177 15.33 -4.21 4.99
C MET A 177 15.71 -5.63 5.43
N MET A 178 14.80 -6.36 6.06
CA MET A 178 15.03 -7.75 6.48
C MET A 178 14.97 -8.73 5.30
N ASN A 179 14.34 -8.33 4.18
CA ASN A 179 14.08 -9.18 3.03
C ASN A 179 13.49 -10.54 3.42
N LEU A 180 12.47 -10.54 4.29
CA LEU A 180 11.74 -11.74 4.73
C LEU A 180 10.29 -11.68 4.23
N THR A 181 9.82 -12.80 3.68
CA THR A 181 8.45 -12.93 3.18
C THR A 181 7.44 -12.77 4.32
N HIS A 182 6.33 -12.10 4.02
CA HIS A 182 5.15 -12.05 4.87
C HIS A 182 4.02 -12.84 4.20
N THR A 183 3.04 -13.28 4.97
CA THR A 183 1.76 -13.76 4.46
C THR A 183 0.62 -12.89 4.93
N GLY A 184 -0.42 -12.76 4.11
CA GLY A 184 -1.62 -12.01 4.48
C GLY A 184 -2.78 -12.34 3.55
N VAL A 185 -4.00 -12.05 4.00
CA VAL A 185 -5.21 -12.16 3.17
C VAL A 185 -5.32 -10.91 2.32
N VAL A 186 -5.46 -11.10 1.01
CA VAL A 186 -5.70 -10.00 0.07
C VAL A 186 -7.16 -9.54 0.21
N ASN A 187 -7.36 -8.40 0.86
CA ASN A 187 -8.69 -7.88 1.21
C ASN A 187 -9.20 -6.81 0.23
N MET A 188 -8.35 -6.36 -0.69
CA MET A 188 -8.73 -5.39 -1.72
C MET A 188 -7.82 -5.55 -2.93
N ILE A 189 -8.40 -5.49 -4.13
CA ILE A 189 -7.67 -5.37 -5.39
C ILE A 189 -8.40 -4.32 -6.24
N LEU A 190 -7.71 -3.24 -6.57
CA LEU A 190 -8.19 -2.19 -7.45
C LEU A 190 -7.21 -2.03 -8.61
N ALA A 191 -7.68 -2.20 -9.84
CA ALA A 191 -6.85 -1.90 -11.00
C ALA A 191 -6.69 -0.38 -11.14
N GLN A 192 -5.43 0.09 -11.16
CA GLN A 192 -5.06 1.49 -11.37
C GLN A 192 -4.08 1.60 -12.54
N SER A 193 -3.85 2.83 -13.05
CA SER A 193 -2.87 3.06 -14.12
C SER A 193 -1.46 2.62 -13.76
N GLY A 194 -1.10 2.64 -12.47
CA GLY A 194 0.19 2.20 -11.95
C GLY A 194 0.31 0.70 -11.66
N GLY A 195 -0.75 -0.10 -11.82
CA GLY A 195 -0.77 -1.53 -11.51
C GLY A 195 -1.94 -1.94 -10.63
N LEU A 196 -1.86 -3.12 -10.01
CA LEU A 196 -2.88 -3.59 -9.08
C LEU A 196 -2.65 -2.96 -7.69
N HIS A 197 -3.48 -2.01 -7.31
CA HIS A 197 -3.51 -1.51 -5.94
C HIS A 197 -4.14 -2.57 -5.04
N VAL A 198 -3.33 -3.10 -4.13
CA VAL A 198 -3.69 -4.18 -3.24
C VAL A 198 -3.63 -3.75 -1.79
N ARG A 199 -4.59 -4.22 -1.00
CA ARG A 199 -4.52 -4.22 0.46
C ARG A 199 -4.46 -5.64 0.98
N VAL A 200 -3.53 -5.89 1.89
CA VAL A 200 -3.32 -7.17 2.54
C VAL A 200 -3.43 -7.00 4.06
N GLU A 201 -4.18 -7.87 4.73
CA GLU A 201 -4.40 -7.85 6.20
C GLU A 201 -4.22 -9.25 6.81
N ASP A 202 -4.38 -9.39 8.14
CA ASP A 202 -4.05 -10.62 8.90
C ASP A 202 -2.61 -11.09 8.58
N ILE A 203 -1.67 -10.17 8.82
CA ILE A 203 -0.26 -10.30 8.48
C ILE A 203 0.44 -11.30 9.41
N ARG A 204 1.19 -12.22 8.81
CA ARG A 204 2.03 -13.22 9.48
C ARG A 204 3.38 -13.35 8.76
N LEU A 205 4.34 -14.05 9.35
CA LEU A 205 5.56 -14.49 8.68
C LEU A 205 5.39 -15.92 8.16
#